data_AF-A0A5K1G4Z3-F1
#
_entry.id   AF-A0A5K1G4Z3-F1
#
_cell.length_a   1.000
_cell.length_b   1.000
_cell.length_c   1.000
_cell.angle_alpha   90.00
_cell.angle_beta   90.00
_cell.angle_gamma   90.00
#
_symmetry.space_group_name_H-M   'P 1'
#
loop_
_entity.id
_entity.type
_entity.pdbx_description
1 polymer ?
#
loop_
_entity_poly.entity_id
_entity_poly.type
_entity_poly.pdbx_seq_one_letter_code
_entity_poly.pdbx_strand_id
1 'polypeptide(L)' 'SPTYANLSFGFVNVKDVSVAHILAFEDASPSRRYCLVERVHHYSEIVEILRGLLPYYKFPA' A
#
# COMPACT_ATOMS: atom_id res chain seq x y z
N SER A 1 17.58 -19.35 -6.28
CA SER A 1 16.26 -19.12 -5.65
C SER A 1 15.71 -17.80 -6.14
N PRO A 2 14.39 -17.67 -6.38
CA PRO A 2 13.82 -16.38 -6.74
C PRO A 2 13.96 -15.38 -5.58
N THR A 3 14.34 -14.15 -5.91
CA THR A 3 14.43 -13.00 -4.98
C THR A 3 13.36 -11.98 -5.32
N TYR A 4 12.92 -11.19 -4.35
CA TYR A 4 12.04 -10.05 -4.64
C TYR A 4 12.77 -8.95 -5.43
N ALA A 5 12.02 -8.08 -6.10
CA ALA A 5 12.59 -6.94 -6.81
C ALA A 5 13.13 -5.90 -5.82
N ASN A 6 14.23 -5.23 -6.15
CA ASN A 6 14.76 -4.10 -5.37
C ASN A 6 14.00 -2.82 -5.73
N LEU A 7 12.75 -2.72 -5.28
CA LEU A 7 11.83 -1.63 -5.58
C LEU A 7 11.02 -1.25 -4.34
N SER A 8 10.67 0.03 -4.25
CA SER A 8 9.81 0.58 -3.22
C SER A 8 8.59 1.25 -3.83
N PHE A 9 7.42 1.02 -3.26
CA PHE A 9 6.15 1.60 -3.72
C PHE A 9 5.32 2.12 -2.55
N GLY A 10 4.49 3.13 -2.84
CA GLY A 10 3.45 3.58 -1.94
C GLY A 10 2.27 2.60 -1.93
N PHE A 11 1.82 2.23 -0.74
CA PHE A 11 0.64 1.39 -0.52
C PHE A 11 -0.43 2.20 0.20
N VAL A 12 -1.70 1.89 -0.12
CA VAL A 12 -2.88 2.41 0.56
C VAL A 12 -3.97 1.36 0.48
N ASN A 13 -4.83 1.28 1.51
CA ASN A 13 -5.96 0.37 1.49
C ASN A 13 -7.02 0.87 0.49
N VAL A 14 -7.60 -0.04 -0.30
CA VAL A 14 -8.68 0.31 -1.25
C VAL A 14 -9.91 0.92 -0.57
N LYS A 15 -10.20 0.56 0.69
CA LYS A 15 -11.29 1.16 1.45
C LYS A 15 -11.01 2.63 1.73
N ASP A 16 -9.79 2.98 2.09
CA ASP A 16 -9.39 4.36 2.33
C ASP A 16 -9.45 5.17 1.03
N VAL A 17 -9.12 4.55 -0.12
CA VAL A 17 -9.33 5.15 -1.45
C VAL A 17 -10.80 5.48 -1.67
N SER A 18 -11.70 4.54 -1.40
CA SER A 18 -13.14 4.77 -1.59
C SER A 18 -13.68 5.88 -0.69
N VAL A 19 -13.30 5.88 0.59
CA VAL A 19 -13.70 6.91 1.56
C VAL A 19 -13.15 8.27 1.16
N ALA A 20 -11.88 8.34 0.73
CA ALA A 20 -11.27 9.60 0.30
C ALA A 20 -12.00 10.22 -0.90
N HIS A 21 -12.50 9.40 -1.84
CA HIS A 21 -13.28 9.92 -2.97
C HIS A 21 -14.64 10.47 -2.53
N ILE A 22 -15.34 9.80 -1.61
CA ILE A 22 -16.63 10.30 -1.06
C ILE A 22 -16.40 11.65 -0.37
N LEU A 23 -15.41 11.72 0.52
CA LEU A 23 -15.09 12.95 1.25
C LEU A 23 -14.67 14.09 0.32
N ALA A 24 -13.84 13.79 -0.70
CA ALA A 24 -13.42 14.79 -1.66
C ALA A 24 -14.56 15.29 -2.55
N PHE A 25 -15.61 14.47 -2.77
CA PHE A 25 -16.79 14.86 -3.51
C PHE A 25 -17.75 15.71 -2.67
N GLU A 26 -17.91 15.38 -1.39
CA GLU A 26 -18.79 16.10 -0.45
C GLU A 26 -18.22 17.46 -0.02
N ASP A 27 -16.89 17.65 -0.11
CA ASP A 27 -16.24 18.91 0.20
C ASP A 27 -16.53 19.99 -0.86
N ALA A 28 -17.14 21.09 -0.43
CA ALA A 28 -17.44 22.25 -1.28
C ALA A 28 -16.20 23.15 -1.56
N SER A 29 -15.01 22.76 -1.06
CA SER A 29 -13.77 23.49 -1.29
C SER A 29 -13.28 23.37 -2.75
N PRO A 30 -12.54 24.37 -3.26
CA PRO A 30 -12.06 24.34 -4.64
C PRO A 30 -11.14 23.14 -4.90
N SER A 31 -11.35 22.46 -6.03
CA SER A 31 -10.68 21.19 -6.37
C SER A 31 -9.17 21.22 -6.17
N ARG A 32 -8.67 20.27 -5.36
CA ARG A 32 -7.24 20.04 -5.12
C ARG A 32 -6.85 18.63 -5.55
N ARG A 33 -5.55 18.36 -5.53
CA ARG A 33 -4.99 17.02 -5.68
C ARG A 33 -4.68 16.47 -4.30
N TYR A 34 -5.14 15.26 -4.02
CA TYR A 34 -4.89 14.57 -2.76
C TYR A 34 -3.89 13.43 -2.98
N CYS A 35 -2.79 13.44 -2.23
CA CYS A 35 -1.89 12.29 -2.19
C CYS A 35 -2.53 11.22 -1.33
N LEU A 36 -2.66 9.99 -1.85
CA LEU A 36 -3.28 8.90 -1.13
C LEU A 36 -2.33 7.69 -1.06
N VAL A 37 -1.43 7.76 -0.09
CA VAL A 37 -0.43 6.74 0.24
C VAL A 37 -0.35 6.68 1.77
N GLU A 38 -0.56 5.50 2.37
CA GLU A 38 -0.38 5.31 3.81
C GLU A 38 1.10 5.17 4.15
N ARG A 39 1.82 4.31 3.42
CA ARG A 39 3.25 4.11 3.62
C ARG A 39 3.94 3.66 2.33
N VAL A 40 5.21 4.01 2.21
CA VAL A 40 6.10 3.44 1.19
C VAL A 40 6.80 2.24 1.80
N HIS A 41 6.77 1.12 1.08
CA HIS A 41 7.47 -0.09 1.48
C HIS A 41 8.42 -0.58 0.40
N HIS A 42 9.60 -1.01 0.82
CA HIS A 42 10.45 -1.86 0.00
C HIS A 42 9.90 -3.29 0.01
N TYR A 43 10.07 -4.05 -1.08
CA TYR A 43 9.54 -5.41 -1.14
C TYR A 43 10.09 -6.36 -0.07
N SER A 44 11.28 -6.12 0.50
CA SER A 44 11.77 -6.89 1.64
C SER A 44 10.86 -6.78 2.86
N GLU A 45 10.36 -5.57 3.15
CA GLU A 45 9.47 -5.32 4.29
C GLU A 45 8.11 -5.99 4.07
N ILE A 46 7.60 -5.95 2.83
CA ILE A 46 6.38 -6.67 2.46
C ILE A 46 6.54 -8.18 2.68
N VAL A 47 7.67 -8.75 2.24
CA VAL A 47 7.96 -10.18 2.42
C VAL A 47 8.08 -10.54 3.91
N GLU A 48 8.69 -9.70 4.73
CA GLU A 48 8.77 -9.90 6.19
C GLU A 48 7.39 -9.90 6.85
N ILE A 49 6.53 -8.94 6.50
CA ILE A 49 5.14 -8.88 6.98
C ILE A 49 4.39 -10.16 6.58
N LEU A 50 4.50 -10.57 5.31
CA LEU A 50 3.82 -11.76 4.79
C LEU A 50 4.32 -13.05 5.45
N ARG A 51 5.63 -13.17 5.76
CA ARG A 51 6.17 -14.31 6.52
C ARG A 51 5.57 -14.40 7.92
N GLY A 52 5.33 -13.26 8.59
CA GLY A 52 4.65 -13.22 9.88
C GLY A 52 3.18 -13.64 9.82
N LEU A 53 2.48 -13.28 8.75
CA LEU A 53 1.06 -13.58 8.56
C LEU A 53 0.80 -15.00 8.02
N LEU A 54 1.72 -15.53 7.21
CA LEU A 54 1.57 -16.78 6.46
C LEU A 54 2.80 -17.68 6.66
N PRO A 55 3.04 -18.20 7.87
CA PRO A 55 4.31 -18.83 8.24
C PRO A 55 4.65 -20.11 7.45
N TYR A 56 3.65 -20.78 6.87
CA TYR A 56 3.83 -22.02 6.10
C TYR A 56 4.00 -21.78 4.59
N TYR A 57 3.87 -20.54 4.12
CA TYR A 57 4.04 -20.20 2.71
C TYR A 57 5.52 -19.91 2.38
N LYS A 58 5.98 -20.38 1.22
CA LYS A 58 7.35 -20.15 0.77
C LYS A 58 7.44 -18.83 0.01
N PHE A 59 8.03 -17.82 0.65
CA PHE A 59 8.29 -16.53 0.03
C PHE A 59 9.68 -16.47 -0.64
N PRO A 60 9.87 -15.60 -1.65
CA PRO A 60 11.19 -15.28 -2.20
C PRO A 60 12.18 -14.86 -1.13
N ALA A 61 13.47 -15.07 -1.42
CA ALA A 61 14.56 -14.59 -0.58
C ALA A 61 14.66 -13.07 -0.64
#